data_AF-A0AAU9X0X0-F1
#
_entry.id   AF-A0AAU9X0X0-F1
#
_cell.length_a   1.000
_cell.length_b   1.000
_cell.length_c   1.000
_cell.angle_alpha   90.00
_cell.angle_beta   90.00
_cell.angle_gamma   90.00
#
_symmetry.space_group_name_H-M   'P 1'
#
loop_
_entity.id
_entity.type
_entity.pdbx_description
1 polymer ?
#
loop_
_entity_poly.entity_id
_entity_poly.type
_entity_poly.pdbx_seq_one_letter_code
_entity_poly.pdbx_strand_id
1 'polypeptide(L)'
;MCQYGFRWPKTMRCRHFPKANGNRVRVDRNAMVRNSALIITRQQKIPKHTSLLEKFASTRVSGKIGKCEKIKIPLCQGIGYNFTSMPNMFNHDKQEEAALEVHQFWPLVEIKCSADLKLFLCSMFVPKCQANVKKRVPPCRSICERARDGCARLLRQYGFSWPERMRCKTFPEHGGDEPCVEGNGIVANGTSTTTHPLEPVLPKKKTPFMKCEKIKVPLCQGIGYNFTYMPNMFNHDTQEEAALEVHQFWPLVEIKCSADLKLFLCSLYTPICQPNYRKEIPPCRSLCHQAREGCAPLMRQYGFSWPTRMRCENFPKFGQKICIGPNRNSAKGSVTTPLPSVAVKKCKRIKIPFCQGIGYNRTSMPNIKEEDAVYFQQLRPLFGGKCSPNLKLFLCSMYAPECRPNVTDPLPPCRSTCKQAKRGCAPFMRLHQVRWPKRMRCKNFPKAGGKRSCIDTNGIVHKGA
;
A
#
# COMPACT_ATOMS: atom_id res chain seq x y z
N MET A 1 -26.79 -29.05 -14.30
CA MET A 1 -26.62 -28.04 -15.38
C MET A 1 -27.31 -28.44 -16.69
N CYS A 2 -28.43 -29.19 -16.66
CA CYS A 2 -29.27 -29.46 -17.84
C CYS A 2 -30.57 -28.63 -17.83
N GLN A 3 -30.53 -27.42 -17.27
CA GLN A 3 -31.69 -26.54 -17.17
C GLN A 3 -31.50 -25.21 -17.94
N TYR A 4 -30.42 -25.08 -18.70
CA TYR A 4 -30.07 -23.84 -19.42
C TYR A 4 -29.74 -24.06 -20.91
N GLY A 5 -30.53 -24.88 -21.62
CA GLY A 5 -30.72 -24.73 -23.08
C GLY A 5 -29.50 -24.80 -24.03
N PHE A 6 -28.31 -25.19 -23.60
CA PHE A 6 -27.16 -25.31 -24.50
C PHE A 6 -27.21 -26.59 -25.35
N ARG A 7 -27.17 -26.48 -26.69
CA ARG A 7 -26.95 -27.62 -27.59
C ARG A 7 -25.46 -28.01 -27.57
N TRP A 8 -25.17 -29.23 -27.14
CA TRP A 8 -23.83 -29.81 -27.17
C TRP A 8 -23.42 -30.28 -28.58
N PRO A 9 -22.12 -30.31 -28.90
CA PRO A 9 -21.60 -31.04 -30.05
C PRO A 9 -22.01 -32.52 -29.99
N LYS A 10 -22.25 -33.17 -31.14
CA LYS A 10 -22.75 -34.57 -31.23
C LYS A 10 -21.89 -35.59 -30.46
N THR A 11 -20.63 -35.27 -30.17
CA THR A 11 -19.64 -36.11 -29.48
C THR A 11 -19.75 -36.12 -27.95
N MET A 12 -20.59 -35.27 -27.34
CA MET A 12 -20.77 -35.20 -25.88
C MET A 12 -22.22 -35.48 -25.44
N ARG A 13 -22.89 -36.45 -26.08
CA ARG A 13 -24.18 -36.96 -25.59
C ARG A 13 -23.95 -38.01 -24.51
N CYS A 14 -24.70 -37.93 -23.40
CA CYS A 14 -24.62 -38.82 -22.23
C CYS A 14 -24.80 -40.33 -22.49
N ARG A 15 -25.04 -40.76 -23.74
CA ARG A 15 -25.20 -42.18 -24.11
C ARG A 15 -23.88 -42.95 -24.24
N HIS A 16 -22.72 -42.27 -24.18
CA HIS A 16 -21.40 -42.90 -24.36
C HIS A 16 -20.59 -43.08 -23.07
N PHE A 17 -21.18 -42.82 -21.90
CA PHE A 17 -20.56 -43.15 -20.62
C PHE A 17 -21.18 -44.45 -20.08
N PRO A 18 -20.38 -45.48 -19.74
CA PRO A 18 -20.91 -46.69 -19.11
C PRO A 18 -21.55 -46.31 -17.76
N LYS A 19 -22.74 -46.86 -17.48
CA LYS A 19 -23.36 -46.74 -16.15
C LYS A 19 -22.44 -47.41 -15.13
N ALA A 20 -22.15 -46.69 -14.04
CA ALA A 20 -21.38 -47.22 -12.94
C ALA A 20 -22.17 -48.32 -12.21
N ASN A 21 -21.88 -49.59 -12.53
CA ASN A 21 -22.09 -50.67 -11.56
C ASN A 21 -20.85 -50.73 -10.67
N GLY A 22 -21.11 -50.71 -9.36
CA GLY A 22 -20.11 -50.56 -8.32
C GLY A 22 -18.91 -51.49 -8.48
N ASN A 23 -17.76 -50.92 -8.82
CA ASN A 23 -16.46 -51.40 -8.39
C ASN A 23 -15.42 -50.28 -8.51
N ARG A 24 -14.48 -50.25 -7.56
CA ARG A 24 -13.47 -49.18 -7.38
C ARG A 24 -12.70 -48.92 -8.67
N VAL A 25 -12.81 -47.72 -9.22
CA VAL A 25 -11.90 -47.23 -10.28
C VAL A 25 -10.81 -46.36 -9.65
N ARG A 26 -9.57 -46.81 -9.79
CA ARG A 26 -8.35 -46.14 -9.33
C ARG A 26 -8.12 -44.90 -10.22
N VAL A 27 -8.18 -43.70 -9.65
CA VAL A 27 -7.95 -42.45 -10.39
C VAL A 27 -6.46 -42.23 -10.59
N ASP A 28 -5.99 -42.38 -11.82
CA ASP A 28 -4.64 -41.99 -12.24
C ASP A 28 -4.51 -40.44 -12.19
N ARG A 29 -3.56 -39.95 -11.39
CA ARG A 29 -3.31 -38.51 -11.16
C ARG A 29 -2.68 -37.79 -12.36
N ASN A 30 -2.27 -38.51 -13.42
CA ASN A 30 -1.57 -37.90 -14.55
C ASN A 30 -2.43 -37.70 -15.81
N ALA A 31 -3.72 -38.07 -15.80
CA ALA A 31 -4.60 -37.89 -16.96
C ALA A 31 -4.93 -36.40 -17.28
N MET A 32 -4.84 -35.50 -16.30
CA MET A 32 -5.14 -34.08 -16.49
C MET A 32 -4.05 -33.30 -17.25
N VAL A 33 -2.82 -33.83 -17.32
CA VAL A 33 -1.66 -33.13 -17.90
C VAL A 33 -1.54 -33.33 -19.40
N ARG A 34 -2.09 -34.41 -19.98
CA ARG A 34 -1.94 -34.71 -21.41
C ARG A 34 -2.91 -33.95 -22.33
N ASN A 35 -4.08 -33.53 -21.84
CA ASN A 35 -5.08 -32.84 -22.68
C ASN A 35 -4.99 -31.31 -22.69
N SER A 36 -4.08 -30.71 -21.93
CA SER A 36 -3.86 -29.25 -21.97
C SER A 36 -3.04 -28.79 -23.18
N ALA A 37 -2.38 -29.72 -23.88
CA ALA A 37 -1.46 -29.41 -24.98
C ALA A 37 -2.12 -29.35 -26.38
N LEU A 38 -3.42 -29.64 -26.51
CA LEU A 38 -4.11 -29.70 -27.81
C LEU A 38 -5.23 -28.65 -28.01
N ILE A 39 -5.42 -27.73 -27.06
CA ILE A 39 -6.48 -26.69 -27.12
C ILE A 39 -5.91 -25.25 -27.13
N ILE A 40 -4.72 -25.04 -27.71
CA ILE A 40 -4.18 -23.69 -28.01
C ILE A 40 -3.74 -23.59 -29.48
N THR A 41 -4.34 -24.36 -30.39
CA THR A 41 -4.06 -24.25 -31.83
C THR A 41 -5.33 -24.39 -32.66
N ARG A 42 -6.30 -23.48 -32.47
CA ARG A 42 -7.18 -23.02 -33.56
C ARG A 42 -8.03 -21.82 -33.11
N GLN A 43 -7.85 -20.72 -33.85
CA GLN A 43 -8.62 -19.47 -33.90
C GLN A 43 -8.12 -18.29 -33.03
N GLN A 44 -7.09 -17.61 -33.55
CA GLN A 44 -7.24 -16.21 -33.97
C GLN A 44 -6.18 -15.90 -35.04
N LYS A 45 -6.64 -15.59 -36.26
CA LYS A 45 -5.82 -15.00 -37.33
C LYS A 45 -5.44 -13.59 -36.88
N ILE A 46 -4.15 -13.35 -36.65
CA ILE A 46 -3.53 -12.03 -36.51
C ILE A 46 -2.38 -12.00 -37.54
N PRO A 47 -2.23 -10.93 -38.33
CA PRO A 47 -1.33 -10.93 -39.49
C PRO A 47 0.13 -11.18 -39.08
N LYS A 48 0.82 -11.95 -39.93
CA LYS A 48 2.23 -12.29 -39.80
C LYS A 48 3.08 -11.03 -39.93
N HIS A 49 3.59 -10.52 -38.81
CA HIS A 49 4.89 -9.86 -38.82
C HIS A 49 5.88 -10.79 -38.14
N THR A 50 6.89 -11.13 -38.91
CA THR A 50 8.01 -12.02 -38.64
C THR A 50 8.76 -11.65 -37.35
N SER A 51 9.11 -12.69 -36.60
CA SER A 51 10.32 -12.84 -35.78
C SER A 51 10.80 -11.63 -34.95
N LEU A 52 10.44 -11.62 -33.66
CA LEU A 52 11.23 -10.97 -32.59
C LEU A 52 11.72 -11.98 -31.53
N LEU A 53 11.64 -13.27 -31.83
CA LEU A 53 12.10 -14.35 -30.95
C LEU A 53 13.47 -14.93 -31.35
N GLU A 54 14.20 -14.27 -32.25
CA GLU A 54 15.63 -14.51 -32.48
C GLU A 54 16.55 -13.37 -31.98
N LYS A 55 16.04 -12.41 -31.19
CA LYS A 55 16.86 -11.33 -30.61
C LYS A 55 16.95 -11.32 -29.08
N PHE A 56 16.66 -12.44 -28.42
CA PHE A 56 16.91 -12.60 -26.98
C PHE A 56 18.12 -13.49 -26.67
N ALA A 57 19.10 -13.48 -27.57
CA ALA A 57 20.50 -13.66 -27.22
C ALA A 57 21.18 -12.29 -27.35
N SER A 58 21.69 -11.76 -26.24
CA SER A 58 22.50 -10.54 -26.17
C SER A 58 21.87 -9.26 -26.75
N THR A 59 21.13 -8.52 -25.93
CA THR A 59 20.99 -7.07 -26.15
C THR A 59 21.03 -6.33 -24.83
N ARG A 60 22.14 -5.60 -24.61
CA ARG A 60 22.19 -4.48 -23.67
C ARG A 60 21.06 -3.53 -24.03
N VAL A 61 20.01 -3.47 -23.22
CA VAL A 61 19.01 -2.40 -23.34
C VAL A 61 19.67 -1.12 -22.83
N SER A 62 20.34 -0.41 -23.73
CA SER A 62 20.63 1.02 -23.59
C SER A 62 19.30 1.77 -23.62
N GLY A 63 18.57 1.76 -22.50
CA GLY A 63 17.48 2.69 -22.27
C GLY A 63 18.07 4.10 -22.25
N LYS A 64 17.68 4.96 -23.20
CA LYS A 64 18.11 6.35 -23.24
C LYS A 64 17.78 6.99 -21.87
N ILE A 65 18.80 7.51 -21.20
CA ILE A 65 18.65 8.29 -19.96
C ILE A 65 17.82 9.53 -20.29
N GLY A 66 16.70 9.71 -19.58
CA GLY A 66 15.88 10.91 -19.68
C GLY A 66 16.62 12.16 -19.20
N LYS A 67 16.07 13.33 -19.48
CA LYS A 67 16.65 14.60 -19.00
C LYS A 67 16.75 14.58 -17.46
N CYS A 68 17.82 15.16 -16.91
CA CYS A 68 17.93 15.32 -15.46
C CYS A 68 16.77 16.17 -14.95
N GLU A 69 16.05 15.65 -13.96
CA GLU A 69 14.99 16.36 -13.27
C GLU A 69 15.22 16.36 -11.76
N LYS A 70 14.68 17.36 -11.08
CA LYS A 70 14.83 17.49 -9.62
C LYS A 70 14.09 16.33 -8.93
N ILE A 71 14.67 15.79 -7.87
CA ILE A 71 14.01 14.78 -7.05
C ILE A 71 12.82 15.41 -6.33
N LYS A 72 11.64 14.87 -6.57
CA LYS A 72 10.37 15.29 -5.96
C LYS A 72 9.91 14.32 -4.87
N ILE A 73 10.42 13.08 -4.86
CA ILE A 73 10.00 12.07 -3.88
C ILE A 73 10.53 12.43 -2.48
N PRO A 74 9.69 12.71 -1.48
CA PRO A 74 10.13 13.18 -0.15
C PRO A 74 11.07 12.23 0.55
N LEU A 75 10.76 10.93 0.45
CA LEU A 75 11.60 9.86 1.00
C LEU A 75 13.02 9.90 0.44
N CYS A 76 13.23 10.48 -0.74
CA CYS A 76 14.52 10.56 -1.42
C CYS A 76 15.11 11.96 -1.51
N GLN A 77 14.54 12.93 -0.80
CA GLN A 77 15.17 14.24 -0.64
C GLN A 77 16.30 14.18 0.41
N GLY A 78 17.35 14.97 0.21
CA GLY A 78 18.46 15.10 1.16
C GLY A 78 19.34 13.85 1.31
N ILE A 79 19.46 13.04 0.25
CA ILE A 79 20.24 11.79 0.24
C ILE A 79 21.67 11.95 -0.30
N GLY A 80 22.13 13.18 -0.54
CA GLY A 80 23.46 13.47 -1.08
C GLY A 80 23.50 13.87 -2.56
N TYR A 81 22.36 13.83 -3.26
CA TYR A 81 22.19 14.39 -4.60
C TYR A 81 20.76 14.90 -4.81
N ASN A 82 20.58 15.80 -5.78
CA ASN A 82 19.32 16.54 -5.97
C ASN A 82 18.61 16.25 -7.29
N PHE A 83 19.26 15.56 -8.22
CA PHE A 83 18.76 15.32 -9.57
C PHE A 83 18.74 13.83 -9.89
N THR A 84 17.66 13.39 -10.51
CA THR A 84 17.44 12.03 -10.98
C THR A 84 17.17 12.03 -12.49
N SER A 85 17.31 10.87 -13.10
CA SER A 85 16.85 10.64 -14.48
C SER A 85 15.96 9.40 -14.51
N MET A 86 14.85 9.51 -15.24
CA MET A 86 13.92 8.42 -15.49
C MET A 86 14.19 7.81 -16.87
N PRO A 87 13.95 6.50 -17.08
CA PRO A 87 13.34 5.57 -16.15
C PRO A 87 14.31 5.04 -15.08
N ASN A 88 13.80 4.70 -13.91
CA ASN A 88 14.60 4.15 -12.83
C ASN A 88 14.94 2.65 -13.04
N MET A 89 15.55 1.99 -12.04
CA MET A 89 15.96 0.57 -12.15
C MET A 89 14.80 -0.44 -12.16
N PHE A 90 13.60 0.02 -11.80
CA PHE A 90 12.37 -0.77 -11.83
C PHE A 90 11.52 -0.48 -13.08
N ASN A 91 12.03 0.37 -13.99
CA ASN A 91 11.38 0.86 -15.20
C ASN A 91 10.13 1.71 -14.93
N HIS A 92 10.08 2.42 -13.80
CA HIS A 92 9.13 3.52 -13.66
C HIS A 92 9.58 4.67 -14.55
N ASP A 93 8.68 5.16 -15.38
CA ASP A 93 8.97 6.26 -16.33
C ASP A 93 8.84 7.63 -15.66
N LYS A 94 8.20 7.69 -14.49
CA LYS A 94 7.91 8.91 -13.75
C LYS A 94 8.22 8.77 -12.26
N GLN A 95 8.65 9.86 -11.62
CA GLN A 95 8.91 9.86 -10.18
C GLN A 95 7.65 9.61 -9.35
N GLU A 96 6.48 10.01 -9.81
CA GLU A 96 5.22 9.80 -9.10
C GLU A 96 4.88 8.31 -8.98
N GLU A 97 5.18 7.51 -10.01
CA GLU A 97 5.03 6.05 -9.97
C GLU A 97 6.06 5.43 -9.02
N ALA A 98 7.32 5.88 -9.11
CA ALA A 98 8.38 5.44 -8.21
C ALA A 98 8.07 5.79 -6.74
N ALA A 99 7.43 6.92 -6.48
CA ALA A 99 7.03 7.36 -5.15
C ALA A 99 6.06 6.37 -4.50
N LEU A 100 5.06 5.88 -5.25
CA LEU A 100 4.07 4.93 -4.73
C LEU A 100 4.71 3.60 -4.29
N GLU A 101 5.74 3.12 -4.99
CA GLU A 101 6.43 1.88 -4.63
C GLU A 101 7.45 2.10 -3.51
N VAL A 102 8.30 3.13 -3.61
CA VAL A 102 9.35 3.36 -2.61
C VAL A 102 8.77 3.76 -1.24
N HIS A 103 7.60 4.43 -1.22
CA HIS A 103 6.92 4.81 0.03
C HIS A 103 6.42 3.59 0.83
N GLN A 104 6.35 2.40 0.24
CA GLN A 104 6.07 1.17 1.00
C GLN A 104 7.17 0.84 2.02
N PHE A 105 8.39 1.35 1.80
CA PHE A 105 9.53 1.19 2.70
C PHE A 105 9.63 2.31 3.75
N TRP A 106 8.74 3.31 3.70
CA TRP A 106 8.73 4.44 4.65
C TRP A 106 8.78 4.00 6.12
N PRO A 107 8.00 3.00 6.59
CA PRO A 107 8.10 2.55 7.97
C PRO A 107 9.49 2.04 8.38
N LEU A 108 10.23 1.42 7.45
CA LEU A 108 11.59 0.92 7.71
C LEU A 108 12.63 2.05 7.73
N VAL A 109 12.39 3.10 6.96
CA VAL A 109 13.26 4.30 7.00
C VAL A 109 13.02 5.09 8.28
N GLU A 110 11.76 5.25 8.69
CA GLU A 110 11.40 5.94 9.93
C GLU A 110 11.83 5.20 11.20
N ILE A 111 11.75 3.86 11.20
CA ILE A 111 12.27 3.06 12.32
C ILE A 111 13.80 3.04 12.36
N LYS A 112 14.46 3.58 11.31
CA LYS A 112 15.92 3.68 11.18
C LYS A 112 16.62 2.36 11.45
N CYS A 113 16.10 1.27 10.89
CA CYS A 113 16.70 -0.05 11.07
C CYS A 113 18.10 -0.16 10.46
N SER A 114 18.44 0.70 9.50
CA SER A 114 19.80 0.91 8.99
C SER A 114 19.95 2.35 8.51
N ALA A 115 21.10 2.97 8.77
CA ALA A 115 21.42 4.32 8.28
C ALA A 115 21.53 4.36 6.74
N ASP A 116 21.94 3.25 6.13
CA ASP A 116 22.15 3.12 4.69
C ASP A 116 20.86 2.85 3.91
N LEU A 117 19.74 2.48 4.59
CA LEU A 117 18.52 2.05 3.91
C LEU A 117 17.95 3.12 2.97
N LYS A 118 17.88 4.38 3.43
CA LYS A 118 17.30 5.49 2.66
C LYS A 118 18.09 5.70 1.37
N LEU A 119 19.42 5.78 1.48
CA LEU A 119 20.31 5.96 0.33
C LEU A 119 20.25 4.76 -0.63
N PHE A 120 20.28 3.53 -0.09
CA PHE A 120 20.17 2.31 -0.88
C PHE A 120 18.89 2.29 -1.71
N LEU A 121 17.72 2.51 -1.10
CA LEU A 121 16.44 2.53 -1.81
C LEU A 121 16.44 3.62 -2.90
N CYS A 122 16.79 4.83 -2.53
CA CYS A 122 16.70 5.97 -3.44
C CYS A 122 17.68 5.89 -4.61
N SER A 123 18.85 5.26 -4.43
CA SER A 123 19.77 5.01 -5.54
C SER A 123 19.17 4.14 -6.67
N MET A 124 18.19 3.29 -6.35
CA MET A 124 17.48 2.46 -7.33
C MET A 124 16.20 3.12 -7.87
N PHE A 125 15.45 3.80 -7.00
CA PHE A 125 14.15 4.40 -7.34
C PHE A 125 14.25 5.78 -8.01
N VAL A 126 15.27 6.56 -7.65
CA VAL A 126 15.61 7.87 -8.23
C VAL A 126 17.12 7.93 -8.45
N PRO A 127 17.65 7.18 -9.43
CA PRO A 127 19.08 7.07 -9.65
C PRO A 127 19.69 8.44 -9.96
N LYS A 128 20.86 8.71 -9.39
CA LYS A 128 21.58 9.98 -9.56
C LYS A 128 21.75 10.32 -11.04
N CYS A 129 21.32 11.51 -11.42
CA CYS A 129 21.60 12.03 -12.76
C CYS A 129 22.97 12.70 -12.80
N GLN A 130 23.80 12.32 -13.77
CA GLN A 130 25.06 13.00 -14.06
C GLN A 130 25.12 13.31 -15.55
N ALA A 131 25.48 14.55 -15.90
CA ALA A 131 25.54 15.00 -17.29
C ALA A 131 26.48 14.16 -18.17
N ASN A 132 27.55 13.62 -17.58
CA ASN A 132 28.62 12.91 -18.30
C ASN A 132 28.48 11.37 -18.27
N VAL A 133 27.51 10.81 -17.54
CA VAL A 133 27.34 9.36 -17.40
C VAL A 133 26.09 8.92 -18.16
N LYS A 134 26.29 8.25 -19.30
CA LYS A 134 25.21 7.78 -20.18
C LYS A 134 24.55 6.46 -19.74
N LYS A 135 24.92 5.92 -18.57
CA LYS A 135 24.37 4.68 -18.00
C LYS A 135 23.83 4.90 -16.58
N ARG A 136 22.77 4.16 -16.24
CA ARG A 136 22.22 4.12 -14.87
C ARG A 136 23.25 3.46 -13.95
N VAL A 137 23.63 4.15 -12.88
CA VAL A 137 24.61 3.66 -11.91
C VAL A 137 23.89 3.00 -10.72
N PRO A 138 24.07 1.69 -10.46
CA PRO A 138 23.44 0.99 -9.33
C PRO A 138 24.06 1.36 -7.97
N PRO A 139 23.40 1.03 -6.84
CA PRO A 139 24.07 0.98 -5.55
C PRO A 139 25.20 -0.04 -5.55
N CYS A 140 26.25 0.20 -4.76
CA CYS A 140 27.25 -0.82 -4.48
C CYS A 140 26.67 -1.98 -3.62
N ARG A 141 27.29 -3.15 -3.69
CA ARG A 141 26.91 -4.33 -2.89
C ARG A 141 26.99 -4.06 -1.39
N SER A 142 28.07 -3.40 -0.97
CA SER A 142 28.35 -2.95 0.40
C SER A 142 27.16 -2.20 1.03
N ILE A 143 26.63 -1.17 0.36
CA ILE A 143 25.52 -0.38 0.89
C ILE A 143 24.21 -1.18 0.96
N CYS A 144 23.98 -2.08 -0.01
CA CYS A 144 22.86 -3.00 0.06
C CYS A 144 22.97 -3.92 1.28
N GLU A 145 24.15 -4.46 1.55
CA GLU A 145 24.36 -5.38 2.68
C GLU A 145 24.14 -4.69 4.01
N ARG A 146 24.70 -3.49 4.21
CA ARG A 146 24.44 -2.70 5.43
C ARG A 146 22.96 -2.32 5.59
N ALA A 147 22.28 -1.97 4.50
CA ALA A 147 20.83 -1.73 4.52
C ALA A 147 20.04 -2.99 4.90
N ARG A 148 20.37 -4.12 4.28
CA ARG A 148 19.74 -5.42 4.52
C ARG A 148 19.99 -5.91 5.93
N ASP A 149 21.20 -5.82 6.45
CA ASP A 149 21.57 -6.46 7.71
C ASP A 149 20.84 -5.81 8.88
N GLY A 150 20.68 -4.48 8.86
CA GLY A 150 19.85 -3.77 9.84
C GLY A 150 18.35 -4.03 9.70
N CYS A 151 17.83 -4.15 8.47
CA CYS A 151 16.39 -4.13 8.21
C CYS A 151 15.75 -5.49 7.93
N ALA A 152 16.51 -6.49 7.46
CA ALA A 152 15.97 -7.78 7.05
C ALA A 152 15.44 -8.59 8.23
N ARG A 153 16.05 -8.46 9.43
CA ARG A 153 15.52 -9.09 10.64
C ARG A 153 14.14 -8.54 10.99
N LEU A 154 13.98 -7.22 10.94
CA LEU A 154 12.71 -6.55 11.18
C LEU A 154 11.66 -6.94 10.15
N LEU A 155 12.02 -6.94 8.85
CA LEU A 155 11.15 -7.43 7.79
C LEU A 155 10.68 -8.88 8.05
N ARG A 156 11.60 -9.78 8.44
CA ARG A 156 11.28 -11.17 8.78
C ARG A 156 10.36 -11.28 10.00
N GLN A 157 10.46 -10.39 10.98
CA GLN A 157 9.55 -10.36 12.13
C GLN A 157 8.09 -10.08 11.70
N TYR A 158 7.92 -9.13 10.76
CA TYR A 158 6.62 -8.89 10.11
C TYR A 158 6.37 -9.85 8.93
N GLY A 159 7.26 -10.84 8.75
CA GLY A 159 7.34 -11.94 7.78
C GLY A 159 7.56 -11.54 6.32
N PHE A 160 7.87 -10.29 6.03
CA PHE A 160 8.37 -9.92 4.72
C PHE A 160 9.80 -10.46 4.54
N SER A 161 10.16 -10.85 3.33
CA SER A 161 11.54 -11.16 2.98
C SER A 161 12.16 -9.96 2.31
N TRP A 162 13.49 -9.86 2.36
CA TRP A 162 14.20 -8.88 1.54
C TRP A 162 13.83 -9.08 0.06
N PRO A 163 13.46 -8.02 -0.69
CA PRO A 163 12.94 -8.17 -2.06
C PRO A 163 13.94 -8.81 -3.02
N GLU A 164 13.44 -9.62 -3.96
CA GLU A 164 14.27 -10.37 -4.92
C GLU A 164 15.10 -9.42 -5.81
N ARG A 165 14.46 -8.34 -6.30
CA ARG A 165 15.11 -7.30 -7.12
C ARG A 165 16.11 -6.44 -6.34
N MET A 166 16.22 -6.62 -5.03
CA MET A 166 17.14 -5.88 -4.16
C MET A 166 18.20 -6.80 -3.53
N ARG A 167 18.35 -8.05 -4.00
CA ARG A 167 19.32 -8.98 -3.42
C ARG A 167 20.73 -8.49 -3.65
N CYS A 168 21.49 -8.26 -2.58
CA CYS A 168 22.77 -7.56 -2.67
C CYS A 168 23.81 -8.15 -3.64
N LYS A 169 23.78 -9.47 -3.82
CA LYS A 169 24.60 -10.19 -4.80
C LYS A 169 24.33 -9.82 -6.27
N THR A 170 23.25 -9.10 -6.58
CA THR A 170 22.97 -8.56 -7.92
C THR A 170 23.64 -7.20 -8.16
N PHE A 171 24.32 -6.64 -7.16
CA PHE A 171 24.99 -5.35 -7.26
C PHE A 171 26.52 -5.51 -7.37
N PRO A 172 27.19 -4.57 -8.07
CA PRO A 172 28.65 -4.57 -8.23
C PRO A 172 29.38 -4.30 -6.91
N GLU A 173 30.62 -4.76 -6.83
CA GLU A 173 31.50 -4.50 -5.69
C GLU A 173 32.12 -3.09 -5.77
N HIS A 174 32.43 -2.53 -4.60
CA HIS A 174 33.11 -1.25 -4.51
C HIS A 174 34.51 -1.33 -5.11
N GLY A 175 34.85 -0.39 -6.00
CA GLY A 175 36.17 -0.36 -6.65
C GLY A 175 36.37 -1.38 -7.78
N GLY A 176 35.31 -2.11 -8.18
CA GLY A 176 35.35 -2.99 -9.35
C GLY A 176 35.19 -2.25 -10.69
N ASP A 177 35.14 -3.01 -11.78
CA ASP A 177 35.06 -2.50 -13.15
C ASP A 177 33.75 -1.74 -13.46
N GLU A 178 32.67 -2.04 -12.73
CA GLU A 178 31.37 -1.38 -12.90
C GLU A 178 31.17 -0.25 -11.88
N PRO A 179 30.86 0.98 -12.32
CA PRO A 179 30.62 2.10 -11.43
C PRO A 179 29.40 1.85 -10.54
N CYS A 180 29.50 2.20 -9.26
CA CYS A 180 28.40 2.10 -8.32
C CYS A 180 28.36 3.24 -7.30
N VAL A 181 27.19 3.46 -6.69
CA VAL A 181 26.95 4.50 -5.68
C VAL A 181 27.35 3.98 -4.31
N GLU A 182 28.32 4.64 -3.68
CA GLU A 182 28.73 4.47 -2.28
C GLU A 182 28.65 5.84 -1.59
N GLY A 183 27.81 5.98 -0.57
CA GLY A 183 27.62 7.28 0.09
C GLY A 183 27.16 8.38 -0.88
N ASN A 184 27.84 9.54 -0.86
CA ASN A 184 27.52 10.69 -1.74
C ASN A 184 28.22 10.62 -3.13
N GLY A 185 29.10 9.63 -3.35
CA GLY A 185 29.96 9.52 -4.52
C GLY A 185 29.57 8.39 -5.49
N ILE A 186 30.22 8.39 -6.66
CA ILE A 186 30.24 7.25 -7.60
C ILE A 186 31.70 6.83 -7.70
N VAL A 187 31.99 5.57 -7.43
CA VAL A 187 33.37 5.05 -7.43
C VAL A 187 33.54 4.12 -8.63
N ALA A 188 34.57 4.39 -9.44
CA ALA A 188 35.05 3.53 -10.51
C ALA A 188 36.58 3.60 -10.55
N ASN A 189 37.26 2.46 -10.67
CA ASN A 189 38.72 2.34 -10.79
C ASN A 189 39.54 3.09 -9.73
N GLY A 190 39.42 2.72 -8.45
CA GLY A 190 40.39 3.03 -7.38
C GLY A 190 40.71 4.51 -7.11
N THR A 191 40.10 5.44 -7.84
CA THR A 191 40.30 6.88 -7.70
C THR A 191 39.13 7.43 -6.91
N SER A 192 39.32 7.46 -5.59
CA SER A 192 38.49 8.28 -4.72
C SER A 192 38.64 9.73 -5.14
N THR A 193 37.65 10.29 -5.83
CA THR A 193 37.43 11.74 -5.80
C THR A 193 36.80 12.08 -4.45
N THR A 194 37.60 11.90 -3.38
CA THR A 194 37.35 12.42 -2.05
C THR A 194 37.64 13.90 -2.06
N THR A 195 36.64 14.70 -2.41
CA THR A 195 36.58 16.08 -1.91
C THR A 195 35.94 16.02 -0.51
N HIS A 196 36.80 16.05 0.50
CA HIS A 196 36.41 16.30 1.89
C HIS A 196 35.80 17.71 2.05
N PRO A 197 35.03 17.94 3.13
CA PRO A 197 33.82 18.75 3.11
C PRO A 197 34.10 20.24 3.26
N LEU A 198 33.57 21.03 2.33
CA LEU A 198 33.12 22.38 2.68
C LEU A 198 31.67 22.24 3.10
N GLU A 199 31.42 22.40 4.40
CA GLU A 199 30.11 22.82 4.88
C GLU A 199 29.61 23.95 3.97
N PRO A 200 28.45 23.81 3.31
CA PRO A 200 27.66 24.97 3.03
C PRO A 200 27.04 25.35 4.36
N VAL A 201 27.57 26.40 4.99
CA VAL A 201 26.76 27.30 5.81
C VAL A 201 25.50 27.52 5.00
N LEU A 202 24.38 26.92 5.43
CA LEU A 202 23.10 27.22 4.83
C LEU A 202 22.98 28.74 4.95
N PRO A 203 22.92 29.50 3.83
CA PRO A 203 22.31 30.80 3.94
C PRO A 203 20.92 30.48 4.51
N LYS A 204 20.60 31.03 5.68
CA LYS A 204 19.23 31.05 6.21
C LYS A 204 18.37 31.47 5.03
N LYS A 205 17.73 30.52 4.35
CA LYS A 205 16.85 30.84 3.24
C LYS A 205 15.83 31.76 3.87
N LYS A 206 15.82 33.02 3.44
CA LYS A 206 14.65 33.89 3.61
C LYS A 206 13.48 33.00 3.30
N THR A 207 12.66 32.73 4.31
CA THR A 207 11.47 31.88 4.20
C THR A 207 10.77 32.28 2.91
N PRO A 208 10.73 31.41 1.89
CA PRO A 208 9.94 31.70 0.71
C PRO A 208 8.55 32.07 1.20
N PHE A 209 8.01 33.18 0.72
CA PHE A 209 6.68 33.64 1.13
C PHE A 209 5.71 32.45 1.11
N MET A 210 5.09 32.13 2.26
CA MET A 210 4.04 31.11 2.34
C MET A 210 2.88 31.58 1.46
N LYS A 211 2.82 31.05 0.24
CA LYS A 211 1.72 31.33 -0.67
C LYS A 211 0.53 30.48 -0.23
N CYS A 212 -0.52 31.14 0.23
CA CYS A 212 -1.75 30.46 0.54
C CYS A 212 -2.42 29.93 -0.74
N GLU A 213 -2.82 28.67 -0.71
CA GLU A 213 -3.59 28.01 -1.75
C GLU A 213 -4.80 27.30 -1.15
N LYS A 214 -5.86 27.13 -1.95
CA LYS A 214 -7.10 26.51 -1.48
C LYS A 214 -6.88 25.02 -1.21
N ILE A 215 -7.51 24.49 -0.15
CA ILE A 215 -7.43 23.07 0.17
C ILE A 215 -8.20 22.24 -0.87
N LYS A 216 -7.47 21.40 -1.59
CA LYS A 216 -7.96 20.43 -2.58
C LYS A 216 -8.08 19.02 -2.00
N VAL A 217 -7.36 18.71 -0.92
CA VAL A 217 -7.37 17.39 -0.28
C VAL A 217 -8.77 17.07 0.26
N PRO A 218 -9.49 16.07 -0.28
CA PRO A 218 -10.90 15.83 0.08
C PRO A 218 -11.11 15.54 1.57
N LEU A 219 -10.17 14.84 2.20
CA LEU A 219 -10.23 14.57 3.65
C LEU A 219 -10.16 15.86 4.48
N CYS A 220 -9.49 16.90 4.00
CA CYS A 220 -9.21 18.13 4.74
C CYS A 220 -10.11 19.31 4.37
N GLN A 221 -11.15 19.08 3.59
CA GLN A 221 -12.18 20.09 3.33
C GLN A 221 -13.17 20.21 4.50
N GLY A 222 -13.63 21.44 4.76
CA GLY A 222 -14.66 21.72 5.78
C GLY A 222 -14.21 21.46 7.22
N ILE A 223 -12.94 21.74 7.54
CA ILE A 223 -12.33 21.50 8.87
C ILE A 223 -12.22 22.76 9.73
N GLY A 224 -12.70 23.91 9.25
CA GLY A 224 -12.64 25.20 9.94
C GLY A 224 -11.70 26.22 9.31
N TYR A 225 -10.93 25.83 8.29
CA TYR A 225 -10.17 26.75 7.43
C TYR A 225 -10.12 26.22 6.00
N ASN A 226 -9.89 27.12 5.05
CA ASN A 226 -10.01 26.85 3.61
C ASN A 226 -8.70 26.95 2.83
N PHE A 227 -7.66 27.53 3.44
CA PHE A 227 -6.38 27.78 2.79
C PHE A 227 -5.26 27.08 3.55
N THR A 228 -4.36 26.49 2.76
CA THR A 228 -3.12 25.86 3.22
C THR A 228 -1.93 26.50 2.53
N TYR A 229 -0.73 26.21 2.99
CA TYR A 229 0.49 26.45 2.23
C TYR A 229 1.25 25.13 2.09
N MET A 230 2.18 25.12 1.13
CA MET A 230 3.16 24.06 0.94
C MET A 230 4.58 24.66 0.89
N PRO A 231 5.62 23.90 1.29
CA PRO A 231 5.55 22.54 1.82
C PRO A 231 4.96 22.47 3.23
N ASN A 232 4.32 21.35 3.57
CA ASN A 232 3.83 21.11 4.94
C ASN A 232 4.96 20.65 5.87
N MET A 233 4.67 20.42 7.15
CA MET A 233 5.68 20.05 8.16
C MET A 233 6.32 18.66 7.97
N PHE A 234 5.79 17.86 7.04
CA PHE A 234 6.38 16.59 6.62
C PHE A 234 7.14 16.71 5.29
N ASN A 235 7.35 17.95 4.82
CA ASN A 235 8.02 18.30 3.57
C ASN A 235 7.32 17.77 2.31
N HIS A 236 5.99 17.62 2.35
CA HIS A 236 5.27 17.40 1.11
C HIS A 236 5.22 18.71 0.33
N ASP A 237 5.76 18.71 -0.90
CA ASP A 237 5.85 19.92 -1.73
C ASP A 237 4.50 20.29 -2.36
N THR A 238 3.54 19.35 -2.41
CA THR A 238 2.21 19.55 -3.00
C THR A 238 1.09 18.92 -2.15
N GLN A 239 -0.13 19.42 -2.34
CA GLN A 239 -1.32 18.85 -1.70
C GLN A 239 -1.64 17.45 -2.19
N GLU A 240 -1.36 17.14 -3.45
CA GLU A 240 -1.59 15.82 -4.04
C GLU A 240 -0.72 14.77 -3.34
N GLU A 241 0.52 15.12 -3.02
CA GLU A 241 1.44 14.26 -2.29
C GLU A 241 1.02 14.08 -0.83
N ALA A 242 0.65 15.18 -0.16
CA ALA A 242 0.08 15.13 1.20
C ALA A 242 -1.23 14.32 1.26
N ALA A 243 -2.05 14.38 0.19
CA ALA A 243 -3.31 13.65 0.08
C ALA A 243 -3.09 12.14 0.11
N LEU A 244 -2.08 11.63 -0.62
CA LEU A 244 -1.77 10.20 -0.66
C LEU A 244 -1.45 9.64 0.73
N GLU A 245 -0.72 10.41 1.54
CA GLU A 245 -0.35 9.96 2.88
C GLU A 245 -1.50 10.10 3.89
N VAL A 246 -2.17 11.26 3.91
CA VAL A 246 -3.26 11.49 4.89
C VAL A 246 -4.49 10.61 4.62
N HIS A 247 -4.74 10.21 3.36
CA HIS A 247 -5.85 9.31 3.02
C HIS A 247 -5.74 7.93 3.69
N GLN A 248 -4.54 7.50 4.12
CA GLN A 248 -4.38 6.25 4.87
C GLN A 248 -5.14 6.25 6.21
N PHE A 249 -5.43 7.44 6.74
CA PHE A 249 -6.19 7.62 7.99
C PHE A 249 -7.70 7.73 7.77
N TRP A 250 -8.19 7.72 6.53
CA TRP A 250 -9.61 7.82 6.20
C TRP A 250 -10.49 6.84 6.99
N PRO A 251 -10.11 5.54 7.15
CA PRO A 251 -10.92 4.62 7.94
C PRO A 251 -11.10 5.06 9.40
N LEU A 252 -10.07 5.65 10.03
CA LEU A 252 -10.14 6.14 11.41
C LEU A 252 -11.05 7.36 11.53
N VAL A 253 -11.00 8.26 10.54
CA VAL A 253 -11.87 9.45 10.47
C VAL A 253 -13.34 9.04 10.29
N GLU A 254 -13.63 8.07 9.43
CA GLU A 254 -15.00 7.56 9.23
C GLU A 254 -15.53 6.76 10.43
N ILE A 255 -14.66 6.02 11.12
CA ILE A 255 -15.01 5.34 12.37
C ILE A 255 -15.27 6.37 13.49
N LYS A 256 -14.78 7.61 13.34
CA LYS A 256 -14.93 8.69 14.30
C LYS A 256 -14.44 8.30 15.69
N CYS A 257 -13.29 7.62 15.74
CA CYS A 257 -12.65 7.25 17.00
C CYS A 257 -12.29 8.46 17.88
N SER A 258 -12.13 9.64 17.29
CA SER A 258 -12.04 10.92 17.98
C SER A 258 -12.62 12.03 17.10
N ALA A 259 -13.36 12.97 17.70
CA ALA A 259 -13.88 14.14 17.01
C ALA A 259 -12.75 15.07 16.51
N ASP A 260 -11.62 15.05 17.20
CA ASP A 260 -10.46 15.90 16.91
C ASP A 260 -9.50 15.31 15.87
N LEU A 261 -9.65 14.04 15.50
CA LEU A 261 -8.70 13.37 14.60
C LEU A 261 -8.58 14.09 13.25
N LYS A 262 -9.70 14.48 12.65
CA LYS A 262 -9.71 15.13 11.32
C LYS A 262 -8.97 16.47 11.37
N LEU A 263 -9.25 17.29 12.39
CA LEU A 263 -8.58 18.58 12.60
C LEU A 263 -7.10 18.39 12.89
N PHE A 264 -6.75 17.43 13.74
CA PHE A 264 -5.36 17.09 14.06
C PHE A 264 -4.59 16.69 12.81
N LEU A 265 -5.05 15.71 12.03
CA LEU A 265 -4.37 15.28 10.81
C LEU A 265 -4.19 16.43 9.82
N CYS A 266 -5.27 17.17 9.54
CA CYS A 266 -5.20 18.23 8.54
C CYS A 266 -4.35 19.43 8.99
N SER A 267 -4.24 19.70 10.30
CA SER A 267 -3.28 20.70 10.80
C SER A 267 -1.81 20.35 10.53
N LEU A 268 -1.51 19.08 10.28
CA LEU A 268 -0.16 18.60 9.93
C LEU A 268 0.04 18.56 8.40
N TYR A 269 -0.93 17.99 7.67
CA TYR A 269 -0.81 17.72 6.23
C TYR A 269 -1.25 18.87 5.33
N THR A 270 -2.21 19.67 5.77
CA THR A 270 -2.71 20.85 5.08
C THR A 270 -2.78 21.99 6.10
N PRO A 271 -1.63 22.47 6.62
CA PRO A 271 -1.59 23.42 7.73
C PRO A 271 -2.33 24.72 7.37
N ILE A 272 -2.94 25.39 8.34
CA ILE A 272 -3.67 26.64 8.09
C ILE A 272 -2.74 27.71 7.50
N CYS A 273 -3.21 28.39 6.46
CA CYS A 273 -2.58 29.57 5.89
C CYS A 273 -3.49 30.78 6.04
N GLN A 274 -2.97 31.87 6.61
CA GLN A 274 -3.67 33.16 6.65
C GLN A 274 -2.84 34.21 5.93
N PRO A 275 -3.42 35.02 5.02
CA PRO A 275 -2.67 36.04 4.27
C PRO A 275 -1.85 37.00 5.15
N ASN A 276 -2.37 37.30 6.35
CA ASN A 276 -1.78 38.23 7.31
C ASN A 276 -0.94 37.54 8.40
N TYR A 277 -0.77 36.22 8.35
CA TYR A 277 0.01 35.47 9.33
C TYR A 277 0.99 34.52 8.63
N ARG A 278 2.28 34.88 8.66
CA ARG A 278 3.34 34.20 7.89
C ARG A 278 4.15 33.18 8.68
N LYS A 279 3.79 32.92 9.93
CA LYS A 279 4.46 31.92 10.78
C LYS A 279 3.68 30.60 10.73
N GLU A 280 4.37 29.49 10.92
CA GLU A 280 3.75 28.18 11.00
C GLU A 280 2.87 28.08 12.25
N ILE A 281 1.64 27.60 12.09
CA ILE A 281 0.71 27.30 13.19
C ILE A 281 0.54 25.77 13.28
N PRO A 282 1.28 25.09 14.17
CA PRO A 282 1.13 23.64 14.37
C PRO A 282 -0.13 23.31 15.20
N PRO A 283 -0.56 22.04 15.28
CA PRO A 283 -1.53 21.64 16.30
C PRO A 283 -0.98 21.84 17.71
N CYS A 284 -1.87 22.13 18.65
CA CYS A 284 -1.54 22.08 20.06
C CYS A 284 -1.39 20.63 20.53
N ARG A 285 -0.55 20.42 21.55
CA ARG A 285 -0.37 19.12 22.21
C ARG A 285 -1.69 18.51 22.69
N SER A 286 -2.61 19.33 23.20
CA SER A 286 -3.94 18.89 23.64
C SER A 286 -4.81 18.34 22.51
N LEU A 287 -4.74 18.93 21.31
CA LEU A 287 -5.43 18.44 20.12
C LEU A 287 -4.89 17.06 19.72
N CYS A 288 -3.56 16.89 19.76
CA CYS A 288 -2.94 15.58 19.53
C CYS A 288 -3.40 14.53 20.55
N HIS A 289 -3.40 14.86 21.84
CA HIS A 289 -3.80 13.90 22.88
C HIS A 289 -5.23 13.41 22.67
N GLN A 290 -6.18 14.30 22.41
CA GLN A 290 -7.58 13.90 22.16
C GLN A 290 -7.74 13.03 20.90
N ALA A 291 -7.00 13.33 19.82
CA ALA A 291 -6.97 12.48 18.63
C ALA A 291 -6.38 11.09 18.95
N ARG A 292 -5.26 11.06 19.67
CA ARG A 292 -4.54 9.84 20.03
C ARG A 292 -5.31 8.97 21.01
N GLU A 293 -5.91 9.53 22.05
CA GLU A 293 -6.63 8.78 23.08
C GLU A 293 -7.83 8.04 22.51
N GLY A 294 -8.60 8.67 21.64
CA GLY A 294 -9.71 8.02 20.97
C GLY A 294 -9.29 6.97 19.94
N CYS A 295 -8.20 7.19 19.20
CA CYS A 295 -7.87 6.38 18.03
C CYS A 295 -6.74 5.36 18.23
N ALA A 296 -5.76 5.61 19.11
CA ALA A 296 -4.63 4.71 19.32
C ALA A 296 -5.02 3.32 19.89
N PRO A 297 -6.02 3.17 20.79
CA PRO A 297 -6.49 1.85 21.20
C PRO A 297 -7.01 1.02 20.02
N LEU A 298 -7.81 1.65 19.14
CA LEU A 298 -8.32 1.03 17.92
C LEU A 298 -7.19 0.64 16.97
N MET A 299 -6.21 1.51 16.76
CA MET A 299 -5.02 1.18 15.95
C MET A 299 -4.28 -0.05 16.50
N ARG A 300 -4.05 -0.09 17.82
CA ARG A 300 -3.37 -1.22 18.49
C ARG A 300 -4.13 -2.53 18.31
N GLN A 301 -5.46 -2.51 18.37
CA GLN A 301 -6.31 -3.68 18.15
C GLN A 301 -6.06 -4.34 16.78
N TYR A 302 -5.70 -3.55 15.76
CA TYR A 302 -5.39 -4.02 14.41
C TYR A 302 -3.87 -4.14 14.14
N GLY A 303 -3.04 -4.01 15.17
CA GLY A 303 -1.58 -4.19 15.07
C GLY A 303 -0.82 -2.96 14.59
N PHE A 304 -1.42 -1.77 14.63
CA PHE A 304 -0.80 -0.50 14.29
C PHE A 304 -0.49 0.33 15.54
N SER A 305 0.66 1.01 15.56
CA SER A 305 1.02 1.97 16.61
C SER A 305 0.71 3.40 16.17
N TRP A 306 0.51 4.29 17.13
CA TRP A 306 0.45 5.72 16.85
C TRP A 306 1.77 6.19 16.20
N PRO A 307 1.75 6.94 15.07
CA PRO A 307 2.98 7.27 14.33
C PRO A 307 3.96 8.12 15.14
N THR A 308 5.26 7.82 15.06
CA THR A 308 6.31 8.51 15.83
C THR A 308 6.36 10.01 15.55
N ARG A 309 6.26 10.42 14.28
CA ARG A 309 6.23 11.84 13.89
C ARG A 309 4.96 12.59 14.34
N MET A 310 3.92 11.86 14.75
CA MET A 310 2.67 12.41 15.32
C MET A 310 2.62 12.27 16.84
N ARG A 311 3.73 11.93 17.51
CA ARG A 311 3.79 11.89 18.98
C ARG A 311 3.46 13.26 19.56
N CYS A 312 2.62 13.27 20.59
CA CYS A 312 2.07 14.52 21.12
C CYS A 312 3.13 15.40 21.79
N GLU A 313 4.23 14.80 22.23
CA GLU A 313 5.40 15.49 22.76
C GLU A 313 6.06 16.42 21.71
N ASN A 314 5.90 16.13 20.41
CA ASN A 314 6.43 16.94 19.30
C ASN A 314 5.72 18.29 19.14
N PHE A 315 4.56 18.50 19.78
CA PHE A 315 3.72 19.69 19.57
C PHE A 315 3.74 20.61 20.79
N PRO A 316 3.59 21.94 20.62
CA PRO A 316 3.64 22.91 21.71
C PRO A 316 2.41 22.81 22.63
N LYS A 317 2.59 23.17 23.91
CA LYS A 317 1.45 23.44 24.80
C LYS A 317 0.83 24.80 24.43
N PHE A 318 -0.48 24.93 24.64
CA PHE A 318 -1.16 26.22 24.49
C PHE A 318 -0.50 27.28 25.40
N GLY A 319 -0.33 28.49 24.90
CA GLY A 319 0.34 29.60 25.60
C GLY A 319 1.87 29.66 25.41
N GLN A 320 2.54 28.56 25.00
CA GLN A 320 3.97 28.61 24.67
C GLN A 320 4.23 29.14 23.25
N LYS A 321 3.40 28.71 22.30
CA LYS A 321 3.35 29.19 20.92
C LYS A 321 1.90 29.17 20.46
N ILE A 322 1.56 30.02 19.49
CA ILE A 322 0.24 29.97 18.83
C ILE A 322 0.13 28.59 18.14
N CYS A 323 -0.95 27.87 18.43
CA CYS A 323 -1.21 26.53 17.91
C CYS A 323 -2.72 26.29 17.77
N ILE A 324 -3.10 25.31 16.92
CA ILE A 324 -4.50 24.93 16.69
C ILE A 324 -4.96 24.01 17.83
N GLY A 325 -5.92 24.48 18.62
CA GLY A 325 -6.55 23.71 19.68
C GLY A 325 -7.78 22.91 19.22
N PRO A 326 -8.31 22.05 20.09
CA PRO A 326 -9.60 21.38 19.88
C PRO A 326 -10.75 22.38 19.76
N ASN A 327 -11.80 22.01 19.03
CA ASN A 327 -12.95 22.88 18.83
C ASN A 327 -13.79 22.97 20.11
N ARG A 328 -13.70 24.10 20.83
CA ARG A 328 -14.35 24.31 22.14
C ARG A 328 -15.89 24.27 22.09
N ASN A 329 -16.50 24.37 20.90
CA ASN A 329 -17.94 24.20 20.72
C ASN A 329 -18.40 22.73 20.84
N SER A 330 -17.47 21.79 21.01
CA SER A 330 -17.75 20.39 21.38
C SER A 330 -17.34 20.06 22.82
N ALA A 331 -16.89 21.05 23.61
CA ALA A 331 -16.30 20.87 24.94
C ALA A 331 -17.25 21.22 26.10
N LYS A 332 -18.53 20.81 26.00
CA LYS A 332 -19.39 20.56 27.17
C LYS A 332 -19.80 19.10 27.17
N GLY A 333 -18.82 18.28 27.52
CA GLY A 333 -18.93 16.82 27.53
C GLY A 333 -17.64 16.24 28.07
N SER A 334 -17.32 16.56 29.33
CA SER A 334 -16.48 15.66 30.13
C SER A 334 -17.24 14.35 30.26
N VAL A 335 -17.14 13.49 29.25
CA VAL A 335 -17.63 12.13 29.38
C VAL A 335 -16.48 11.32 29.94
N THR A 336 -16.38 11.32 31.28
CA THR A 336 -15.90 10.15 32.00
C THR A 336 -16.91 9.04 31.68
N THR A 337 -16.78 8.45 30.50
CA THR A 337 -17.64 7.34 30.09
C THR A 337 -16.99 6.10 30.65
N PRO A 338 -17.73 5.24 31.37
CA PRO A 338 -17.36 3.83 31.45
C PRO A 338 -17.15 3.31 30.03
N LEU A 339 -16.34 2.25 29.86
CA LEU A 339 -16.18 1.51 28.60
C LEU A 339 -17.48 1.55 27.76
N PRO A 340 -17.44 2.00 26.50
CA PRO A 340 -18.66 2.43 25.81
C PRO A 340 -19.65 1.26 25.70
N SER A 341 -20.85 1.46 26.26
CA SER A 341 -22.04 0.74 25.83
C SER A 341 -22.24 0.99 24.35
N VAL A 342 -22.43 -0.08 23.60
CA VAL A 342 -22.08 -0.12 22.19
C VAL A 342 -23.04 0.69 21.33
N ALA A 343 -22.55 1.77 20.71
CA ALA A 343 -23.32 2.53 19.73
C ALA A 343 -23.59 1.65 18.49
N VAL A 344 -24.87 1.37 18.22
CA VAL A 344 -25.31 0.60 17.05
C VAL A 344 -24.92 1.35 15.77
N LYS A 345 -24.01 0.77 14.97
CA LYS A 345 -23.51 1.37 13.71
C LYS A 345 -24.59 1.32 12.63
N LYS A 346 -24.90 2.44 11.97
CA LYS A 346 -25.93 2.53 10.90
C LYS A 346 -25.48 1.82 9.61
N CYS A 347 -26.24 0.84 9.14
CA CYS A 347 -25.95 0.08 7.91
C CYS A 347 -26.31 0.85 6.62
N LYS A 348 -25.37 0.97 5.68
CA LYS A 348 -25.54 1.58 4.33
C LYS A 348 -25.47 0.52 3.23
N ARG A 349 -26.04 0.77 2.03
CA ARG A 349 -25.91 -0.13 0.88
C ARG A 349 -24.46 -0.17 0.35
N ILE A 350 -24.02 -1.35 -0.08
CA ILE A 350 -22.70 -1.56 -0.72
C ILE A 350 -22.72 -0.90 -2.10
N LYS A 351 -21.81 0.05 -2.33
CA LYS A 351 -21.64 0.72 -3.64
C LYS A 351 -20.54 0.11 -4.52
N ILE A 352 -19.78 -0.86 -4.02
CA ILE A 352 -18.66 -1.48 -4.74
C ILE A 352 -19.20 -2.47 -5.79
N PRO A 353 -19.02 -2.24 -7.11
CA PRO A 353 -19.56 -3.13 -8.15
C PRO A 353 -19.07 -4.57 -8.02
N PHE A 354 -17.79 -4.75 -7.65
CA PHE A 354 -17.22 -6.07 -7.38
C PHE A 354 -17.91 -6.83 -6.23
N CYS A 355 -18.52 -6.14 -5.27
CA CYS A 355 -19.18 -6.75 -4.11
C CYS A 355 -20.70 -6.85 -4.24
N GLN A 356 -21.25 -6.65 -5.44
CA GLN A 356 -22.66 -6.90 -5.70
C GLN A 356 -22.92 -8.42 -5.83
N GLY A 357 -24.08 -8.89 -5.35
CA GLY A 357 -24.51 -10.29 -5.50
C GLY A 357 -23.76 -11.32 -4.64
N ILE A 358 -23.27 -10.93 -3.46
CA ILE A 358 -22.49 -11.78 -2.54
C ILE A 358 -23.30 -12.31 -1.34
N GLY A 359 -24.62 -12.36 -1.45
CA GLY A 359 -25.52 -12.84 -0.38
C GLY A 359 -25.90 -11.80 0.67
N TYR A 360 -25.29 -10.60 0.64
CA TYR A 360 -25.71 -9.45 1.45
C TYR A 360 -25.48 -8.14 0.68
N ASN A 361 -26.16 -7.06 1.10
CA ASN A 361 -26.12 -5.77 0.39
C ASN A 361 -25.88 -4.55 1.30
N ARG A 362 -25.62 -4.74 2.60
CA ARG A 362 -25.37 -3.65 3.56
C ARG A 362 -24.03 -3.78 4.30
N THR A 363 -23.37 -2.65 4.56
CA THR A 363 -22.10 -2.51 5.29
C THR A 363 -22.13 -1.27 6.21
N SER A 364 -21.34 -1.28 7.29
CA SER A 364 -21.11 -0.12 8.20
C SER A 364 -19.69 0.47 8.10
N MET A 365 -18.80 -0.14 7.31
CA MET A 365 -17.44 0.32 6.99
C MET A 365 -17.35 0.77 5.52
N PRO A 366 -16.45 1.72 5.19
CA PRO A 366 -16.74 2.79 4.24
C PRO A 366 -17.00 2.27 2.83
N ASN A 367 -18.05 2.81 2.23
CA ASN A 367 -18.29 2.75 0.80
C ASN A 367 -17.15 3.52 0.11
N ILE A 368 -16.08 2.80 -0.21
CA ILE A 368 -15.03 3.16 -1.19
C ILE A 368 -15.68 3.99 -2.30
N LYS A 369 -15.19 5.21 -2.55
CA LYS A 369 -15.71 6.01 -3.67
C LYS A 369 -15.44 5.25 -4.97
N GLU A 370 -16.28 5.40 -5.98
CA GLU A 370 -16.18 4.65 -7.24
C GLU A 370 -14.78 4.75 -7.90
N GLU A 371 -14.10 5.88 -7.68
CA GLU A 371 -12.72 6.19 -8.07
C GLU A 371 -11.65 5.34 -7.34
N ASP A 372 -11.88 4.95 -6.09
CA ASP A 372 -10.96 4.11 -5.29
C ASP A 372 -11.13 2.60 -5.58
N ALA A 373 -12.17 2.22 -6.33
CA ALA A 373 -12.36 0.85 -6.79
C ALA A 373 -11.34 0.44 -7.88
N VAL A 374 -10.59 1.40 -8.43
CA VAL A 374 -9.51 1.19 -9.42
C VAL A 374 -8.38 0.32 -8.86
N TYR A 375 -8.12 0.35 -7.54
CA TYR A 375 -7.14 -0.54 -6.92
C TYR A 375 -7.55 -2.02 -7.01
N PHE A 376 -8.85 -2.32 -7.04
CA PHE A 376 -9.34 -3.68 -7.29
C PHE A 376 -9.31 -4.04 -8.79
N GLN A 377 -9.35 -3.06 -9.70
CA GLN A 377 -9.15 -3.29 -11.13
C GLN A 377 -7.71 -3.70 -11.47
N GLN A 378 -6.69 -3.22 -10.74
CA GLN A 378 -5.30 -3.68 -10.91
C GLN A 378 -5.10 -5.14 -10.47
N LEU A 379 -5.95 -5.65 -9.58
CA LEU A 379 -5.95 -7.05 -9.14
C LEU A 379 -6.85 -7.95 -10.00
N ARG A 380 -7.51 -7.41 -11.02
CA ARG A 380 -8.40 -8.13 -11.95
C ARG A 380 -7.70 -9.29 -12.70
N PRO A 381 -6.41 -9.21 -13.09
CA PRO A 381 -5.69 -10.35 -13.66
C PRO A 381 -5.48 -11.51 -12.66
N LEU A 382 -5.44 -11.22 -11.35
CA LEU A 382 -5.27 -12.22 -10.29
C LEU A 382 -6.59 -12.88 -9.86
N PHE A 383 -7.72 -12.19 -10.04
CA PHE A 383 -8.98 -12.49 -9.37
C PHE A 383 -10.21 -12.53 -10.29
N GLY A 384 -10.05 -12.87 -11.58
CA GLY A 384 -11.16 -13.06 -12.52
C GLY A 384 -12.15 -14.20 -12.17
N GLY A 385 -12.33 -14.53 -10.88
CA GLY A 385 -13.28 -15.51 -10.35
C GLY A 385 -12.90 -16.98 -10.61
N LYS A 386 -11.95 -17.25 -11.51
CA LYS A 386 -11.67 -18.61 -11.99
C LYS A 386 -10.96 -19.52 -10.98
N CYS A 387 -10.30 -18.96 -9.97
CA CYS A 387 -9.51 -19.77 -9.04
C CYS A 387 -10.31 -20.30 -7.84
N SER A 388 -11.30 -19.56 -7.32
CA SER A 388 -12.18 -20.03 -6.25
C SER A 388 -13.52 -19.28 -6.26
N PRO A 389 -14.67 -19.98 -6.19
CA PRO A 389 -15.98 -19.33 -6.11
C PRO A 389 -16.15 -18.51 -4.81
N ASN A 390 -15.40 -18.86 -3.76
CA ASN A 390 -15.47 -18.23 -2.44
C ASN A 390 -14.59 -16.99 -2.30
N LEU A 391 -13.81 -16.65 -3.32
CA LEU A 391 -12.87 -15.52 -3.27
C LEU A 391 -13.61 -14.17 -3.20
N LYS A 392 -14.65 -13.99 -4.03
CA LYS A 392 -15.44 -12.76 -4.08
C LYS A 392 -16.07 -12.46 -2.72
N LEU A 393 -16.73 -13.46 -2.15
CA LEU A 393 -17.31 -13.40 -0.81
C LEU A 393 -16.24 -13.08 0.24
N PHE A 394 -15.13 -13.83 0.26
CA PHE A 394 -14.05 -13.60 1.23
C PHE A 394 -13.49 -12.18 1.19
N LEU A 395 -13.18 -11.66 -0.01
CA LEU A 395 -12.64 -10.30 -0.16
C LEU A 395 -13.66 -9.25 0.27
N CYS A 396 -14.92 -9.38 -0.16
CA CYS A 396 -15.95 -8.43 0.20
C CYS A 396 -16.28 -8.46 1.69
N SER A 397 -16.26 -9.63 2.35
CA SER A 397 -16.40 -9.70 3.81
C SER A 397 -15.21 -9.08 4.57
N MET A 398 -14.04 -8.93 3.94
CA MET A 398 -12.92 -8.20 4.54
C MET A 398 -13.03 -6.68 4.39
N TYR A 399 -13.44 -6.20 3.21
CA TYR A 399 -13.42 -4.75 2.87
C TYR A 399 -14.78 -4.06 3.06
N ALA A 400 -15.87 -4.77 2.84
CA ALA A 400 -17.24 -4.33 3.04
C ALA A 400 -18.01 -5.41 3.82
N PRO A 401 -17.62 -5.71 5.08
CA PRO A 401 -18.28 -6.72 5.91
C PRO A 401 -19.78 -6.48 6.07
N GLU A 402 -20.53 -7.56 6.25
CA GLU A 402 -21.99 -7.49 6.42
C GLU A 402 -22.33 -6.68 7.68
N CYS A 403 -23.23 -5.71 7.51
CA CYS A 403 -23.82 -4.97 8.61
C CYS A 403 -25.24 -5.47 8.87
N ARG A 404 -25.50 -5.88 10.11
CA ARG A 404 -26.83 -6.25 10.60
C ARG A 404 -27.27 -5.29 11.70
N PRO A 405 -28.54 -4.87 11.75
CA PRO A 405 -29.03 -3.92 12.76
C PRO A 405 -28.78 -4.35 14.22
N ASN A 406 -28.75 -5.67 14.47
CA ASN A 406 -28.59 -6.25 15.81
C ASN A 406 -27.16 -6.74 16.11
N VAL A 407 -26.18 -6.41 15.25
CA VAL A 407 -24.78 -6.78 15.45
C VAL A 407 -23.94 -5.51 15.50
N THR A 408 -23.29 -5.30 16.64
CA THR A 408 -22.56 -4.09 16.98
C THR A 408 -21.26 -3.90 16.18
N ASP A 409 -20.65 -5.00 15.73
CA ASP A 409 -19.44 -5.00 14.91
C ASP A 409 -19.66 -5.66 13.54
N PRO A 410 -19.08 -5.10 12.46
CA PRO A 410 -19.16 -5.71 11.14
C PRO A 410 -18.62 -7.15 11.17
N LEU A 411 -19.39 -8.10 10.64
CA LEU A 411 -19.05 -9.52 10.73
C LEU A 411 -17.90 -9.85 9.76
N PRO A 412 -16.72 -10.25 10.26
CA PRO A 412 -15.62 -10.68 9.40
C PRO A 412 -15.89 -12.08 8.82
N PRO A 413 -15.20 -12.48 7.73
CA PRO A 413 -15.33 -13.83 7.22
C PRO A 413 -14.76 -14.85 8.21
N CYS A 414 -15.38 -16.01 8.31
CA CYS A 414 -14.85 -17.12 9.08
C CYS A 414 -13.53 -17.62 8.48
N ARG A 415 -12.70 -18.24 9.34
CA ARG A 415 -11.47 -18.93 8.95
C ARG A 415 -11.71 -19.98 7.87
N SER A 416 -12.87 -20.64 7.89
CA SER A 416 -13.31 -21.58 6.86
C SER A 416 -13.47 -20.89 5.50
N THR A 417 -14.14 -19.75 5.44
CA THR A 417 -14.30 -18.91 4.24
C THR A 417 -12.96 -18.53 3.62
N CYS A 418 -12.02 -18.06 4.45
CA CYS A 418 -10.66 -17.80 3.99
C CYS A 418 -9.97 -19.05 3.44
N LYS A 419 -10.06 -20.18 4.14
CA LYS A 419 -9.40 -21.44 3.72
C LYS A 419 -9.93 -21.89 2.35
N GLN A 420 -11.22 -21.75 2.10
CA GLN A 420 -11.85 -22.10 0.83
C GLN A 420 -11.42 -21.18 -0.31
N ALA A 421 -11.34 -19.86 -0.06
CA ALA A 421 -10.78 -18.90 -1.02
C ALA A 421 -9.30 -19.22 -1.32
N LYS A 422 -8.49 -19.44 -0.27
CA LYS A 422 -7.07 -19.75 -0.38
C LYS A 422 -6.79 -21.06 -1.11
N ARG A 423 -7.59 -22.11 -0.87
CA ARG A 423 -7.38 -23.43 -1.48
C ARG A 423 -7.40 -23.36 -3.01
N GLY A 424 -8.34 -22.62 -3.58
CA GLY A 424 -8.46 -22.47 -5.02
C GLY A 424 -7.46 -21.46 -5.62
N CYS A 425 -7.15 -20.38 -4.91
CA CYS A 425 -6.35 -19.28 -5.47
C CYS A 425 -4.85 -19.33 -5.13
N ALA A 426 -4.43 -19.94 -4.03
CA ALA A 426 -3.02 -20.00 -3.65
C ALA A 426 -2.11 -20.76 -4.64
N PRO A 427 -2.57 -21.82 -5.36
CA PRO A 427 -1.78 -22.43 -6.44
C PRO A 427 -1.57 -21.48 -7.61
N PHE A 428 -2.64 -20.84 -8.08
CA PHE A 428 -2.60 -19.85 -9.16
C PHE A 428 -1.68 -18.66 -8.81
N MET A 429 -1.81 -18.10 -7.61
CA MET A 429 -0.95 -17.00 -7.16
C MET A 429 0.53 -17.41 -7.12
N ARG A 430 0.84 -18.65 -6.69
CA ARG A 430 2.21 -19.17 -6.68
C ARG A 430 2.80 -19.30 -8.08
N LEU A 431 2.01 -19.67 -9.08
CA LEU A 431 2.44 -19.73 -10.49
C LEU A 431 2.89 -18.34 -11.00
N HIS A 432 2.24 -17.28 -10.52
CA HIS A 432 2.61 -15.89 -10.82
C HIS A 432 3.56 -15.27 -9.80
N GLN A 433 4.28 -16.08 -9.02
CA GLN A 433 5.24 -15.63 -7.99
C GLN A 433 4.64 -14.77 -6.86
N VAL A 434 3.31 -14.74 -6.72
CA VAL A 434 2.61 -14.02 -5.67
C VAL A 434 2.30 -14.97 -4.51
N ARG A 435 2.79 -14.66 -3.30
CA ARG A 435 2.44 -15.42 -2.10
C ARG A 435 1.10 -14.95 -1.54
N TRP A 436 0.33 -15.87 -0.96
CA TRP A 436 -0.93 -15.53 -0.27
C TRP A 436 -0.70 -14.45 0.80
N PRO A 437 -1.32 -13.26 0.69
CA PRO A 437 -0.99 -12.10 1.51
C PRO A 437 -1.15 -12.36 3.01
N LYS A 438 -0.29 -11.74 3.83
CA LYS A 438 -0.33 -11.92 5.29
C LYS A 438 -1.63 -11.46 5.93
N ARG A 439 -2.16 -10.32 5.48
CA ARG A 439 -3.46 -9.79 5.90
C ARG A 439 -4.60 -10.76 5.62
N MET A 440 -4.48 -11.58 4.58
CA MET A 440 -5.45 -12.62 4.20
C MET A 440 -5.13 -13.99 4.80
N ARG A 441 -4.11 -14.15 5.67
CA ARG A 441 -3.81 -15.46 6.27
C ARG A 441 -4.99 -15.93 7.11
N CYS A 442 -5.45 -17.15 6.85
CA CYS A 442 -6.67 -17.67 7.46
C CYS A 442 -6.64 -17.75 8.99
N LYS A 443 -5.44 -17.80 9.60
CA LYS A 443 -5.29 -17.74 11.06
C LYS A 443 -5.78 -16.42 11.68
N ASN A 444 -5.79 -15.32 10.91
CA ASN A 444 -6.21 -13.99 11.38
C ASN A 444 -7.73 -13.91 11.60
N PHE A 445 -8.49 -14.85 11.03
CA PHE A 445 -9.94 -14.84 11.06
C PHE A 445 -10.51 -15.76 12.16
N PRO A 446 -11.69 -15.42 12.73
CA PRO A 446 -12.33 -16.23 13.76
C PRO A 446 -12.69 -17.64 13.27
N LYS A 447 -12.71 -18.60 14.20
CA LYS A 447 -13.32 -19.91 13.95
C LYS A 447 -14.82 -19.80 14.19
N ALA A 448 -15.61 -20.58 13.46
CA ALA A 448 -17.02 -20.80 13.78
C ALA A 448 -17.15 -21.29 15.23
N GLY A 449 -18.06 -20.69 16.01
CA GLY A 449 -18.24 -20.98 17.44
C GLY A 449 -17.07 -20.57 18.34
N GLY A 450 -16.15 -19.72 17.87
CA GLY A 450 -15.03 -19.20 18.68
C GLY A 450 -15.41 -17.94 19.48
N LYS A 451 -14.43 -17.28 20.11
CA LYS A 451 -14.65 -16.04 20.90
C LYS A 451 -15.19 -14.82 20.12
N ARG A 452 -15.21 -14.85 18.79
CA ARG A 452 -15.64 -13.73 17.94
C ARG A 452 -16.57 -14.23 16.85
N SER A 453 -17.65 -13.50 16.62
CA SER A 453 -18.62 -13.82 15.58
C SER A 453 -18.00 -13.73 14.19
N CYS A 454 -18.46 -14.58 13.25
CA CYS A 454 -18.02 -14.55 11.86
C CYS A 454 -19.08 -15.11 10.91
N ILE A 455 -18.91 -14.87 9.60
CA ILE A 455 -19.79 -15.40 8.55
C ILE A 455 -19.08 -16.42 7.65
N ASP A 456 -19.74 -17.55 7.41
CA ASP A 456 -19.20 -18.59 6.53
C ASP A 456 -19.58 -18.40 5.05
N THR A 457 -19.22 -19.37 4.20
CA THR A 457 -19.49 -19.32 2.76
C THR A 457 -20.96 -19.47 2.38
N ASN A 458 -21.79 -19.96 3.31
CA ASN A 458 -23.23 -20.13 3.11
C ASN A 458 -24.01 -18.93 3.66
N GLY A 459 -23.33 -17.87 4.10
CA GLY A 459 -23.96 -16.72 4.74
C GLY A 459 -24.44 -16.99 6.17
N ILE A 460 -24.05 -18.12 6.76
CA ILE A 460 -24.42 -18.48 8.14
C ILE A 460 -23.53 -17.70 9.10
N VAL A 461 -24.17 -17.04 10.06
CA VAL A 461 -23.49 -16.30 11.12
C VAL A 461 -23.24 -17.23 12.30
N HIS A 462 -21.97 -17.44 12.59
CA HIS A 462 -21.51 -18.14 13.76
C HIS A 462 -21.33 -17.12 14.87
N LYS A 463 -22.19 -17.15 15.89
CA LYS A 463 -22.07 -16.26 17.05
C LYS A 463 -20.83 -16.61 17.87
N GLY A 464 -20.18 -15.58 18.39
CA GLY A 464 -19.10 -15.77 19.35
C GLY A 464 -19.63 -16.30 20.68
N ALA A 465 -18.87 -17.21 21.30
CA ALA A 465 -19.11 -17.69 22.66
C ALA A 465 -18.52 -16.72 23.70
#